data_AF-A0A9D7KVD1-F1
#
_entry.id   AF-A0A9D7KVD1-F1
#
_cell.length_a   1.000
_cell.length_b   1.000
_cell.length_c   1.000
_cell.angle_alpha   90.00
_cell.angle_beta   90.00
_cell.angle_gamma   90.00
#
_symmetry.space_group_name_H-M   'P 1'
#
loop_
_entity.id
_entity.type
_entity.pdbx_description
1 polymer ?
#
loop_
_entity_poly.entity_id
_entity_poly.type
_entity_poly.pdbx_seq_one_letter_code
_entity_poly.pdbx_strand_id
1 'polypeptide(L)'
;MYPCIIYYSKDSELHDYSLHFNNGKSFDSNELNQAAEFIVQLSKDSELQSLYSANALKAAQDFRRPNADKIVELYLSEQTL
;
A
#
# COMPACT_ATOMS: atom_id res chain seq x y z
N MET A 1 -5.75 -10.37 -5.85
CA MET A 1 -5.70 -9.16 -5.00
C MET A 1 -5.65 -7.99 -5.95
N TYR A 2 -6.62 -7.07 -5.88
CA TYR A 2 -6.76 -5.98 -6.85
C TYR A 2 -5.77 -4.86 -6.56
N PRO A 3 -5.30 -4.13 -7.58
CA PRO A 3 -4.50 -2.92 -7.38
C PRO A 3 -5.29 -1.89 -6.58
N CYS A 4 -4.66 -1.33 -5.54
CA CYS A 4 -5.28 -0.32 -4.68
C CYS A 4 -4.93 1.08 -5.18
N ILE A 5 -5.95 1.82 -5.60
CA ILE A 5 -5.86 3.28 -5.76
C ILE A 5 -6.38 3.85 -4.46
N ILE A 6 -5.54 4.63 -3.79
CA ILE A 6 -5.91 5.15 -2.49
C ILE A 6 -5.59 6.63 -2.43
N TYR A 7 -6.54 7.37 -1.86
CA TYR A 7 -6.46 8.80 -1.65
C TYR A 7 -5.90 9.04 -0.25
N TYR A 8 -4.69 9.57 -0.18
CA TYR A 8 -4.08 10.01 1.06
C TYR A 8 -3.17 11.21 0.81
N SER A 9 -2.94 11.99 1.86
CA SER A 9 -1.90 13.02 1.88
C SER A 9 -0.55 12.41 1.49
N LYS A 10 0.26 13.16 0.73
CA LYS A 10 1.67 12.84 0.47
C LYS A 10 2.48 12.66 1.75
N ASP A 11 2.01 13.21 2.87
CA ASP A 11 2.65 13.07 4.18
C ASP A 11 2.24 11.79 4.94
N SER A 12 1.47 10.90 4.33
CA SER A 12 1.04 9.66 4.98
C SER A 12 2.08 8.54 4.82
N GLU A 13 2.24 7.72 5.86
CA GLU A 13 3.01 6.47 5.79
C GLU A 13 2.54 5.56 4.64
N LEU A 14 1.28 5.66 4.25
CA LEU A 14 0.72 4.92 3.12
C LEU A 14 1.27 5.41 1.77
N HIS A 15 1.63 6.68 1.64
CA HIS A 15 2.32 7.22 0.47
C HIS A 15 3.71 6.58 0.34
N ASP A 16 4.49 6.59 1.42
CA ASP A 16 5.84 6.01 1.44
C ASP A 16 5.80 4.51 1.20
N TYR A 17 4.82 3.82 1.80
CA TYR A 17 4.60 2.39 1.59
C TYR A 17 4.24 2.09 0.12
N SER A 18 3.39 2.91 -0.48
CA SER A 18 2.99 2.80 -1.88
C SER A 18 4.17 3.03 -2.84
N LEU A 19 5.04 4.00 -2.52
CA LEU A 19 6.27 4.28 -3.27
C LEU A 19 7.27 3.11 -3.14
N HIS A 20 7.45 2.58 -1.94
CA HIS A 20 8.41 1.52 -1.67
C HIS A 20 8.12 0.24 -2.47
N PHE A 21 6.85 -0.19 -2.50
CA PHE A 21 6.46 -1.40 -3.21
C PHE A 21 5.97 -1.15 -4.64
N ASN A 22 5.79 0.11 -5.03
CA ASN A 22 5.20 0.51 -6.31
C ASN A 22 3.87 -0.23 -6.59
N ASN A 23 3.03 -0.33 -5.56
CA ASN A 23 1.76 -1.09 -5.58
C ASN A 23 0.51 -0.20 -5.67
N GLY A 24 0.70 1.12 -5.74
CA GLY A 24 -0.36 2.10 -5.77
C GLY A 24 0.18 3.47 -6.21
N LYS A 25 -0.73 4.43 -6.35
CA LYS A 25 -0.42 5.81 -6.71
C LYS A 25 -1.21 6.75 -5.81
N SER A 26 -0.58 7.84 -5.37
CA SER A 26 -1.18 8.86 -4.50
C SER A 26 -1.46 10.13 -5.30
N PHE A 27 -2.51 10.83 -4.92
CA PHE A 27 -2.97 12.06 -5.57
C PHE A 27 -3.41 13.06 -4.50
N ASP A 28 -3.03 14.32 -4.68
CA ASP A 28 -3.53 15.42 -3.86
C ASP A 28 -4.98 15.79 -4.24
N SER A 29 -5.62 16.58 -3.39
CA SER A 29 -7.00 17.05 -3.60
C SER A 29 -7.20 17.85 -4.91
N ASN A 30 -6.15 18.47 -5.44
CA ASN A 30 -6.15 19.16 -6.73
C ASN A 30 -5.83 18.24 -7.92
N GLU A 31 -5.49 16.97 -7.70
CA GLU A 31 -5.08 15.99 -8.72
C GLU A 31 -6.18 14.96 -9.04
N LEU A 32 -7.43 15.22 -8.65
CA LEU A 32 -8.56 14.29 -8.83
C LEU A 32 -8.77 13.83 -10.27
N ASN A 33 -8.54 14.71 -11.25
CA ASN A 33 -8.63 14.33 -12.67
C ASN A 33 -7.56 13.29 -13.05
N GLN A 34 -6.34 13.44 -12.54
CA GLN A 34 -5.26 12.50 -12.78
C GLN A 34 -5.53 11.15 -12.10
N ALA A 35 -6.18 11.18 -10.94
CA ALA A 35 -6.63 9.96 -10.26
C ALA A 35 -7.67 9.21 -11.11
N ALA A 36 -8.65 9.93 -11.66
CA ALA A 36 -9.67 9.34 -12.54
C ALA A 36 -9.04 8.76 -13.83
N GLU A 37 -8.13 9.49 -14.47
CA GLU A 37 -7.39 9.01 -15.63
C GLU A 37 -6.59 7.74 -15.32
N PHE A 38 -5.93 7.70 -14.17
CA PHE A 38 -5.19 6.53 -13.73
C PHE A 38 -6.09 5.31 -13.49
N ILE A 39 -7.27 5.49 -12.89
CA ILE A 39 -8.27 4.41 -12.73
C ILE A 39 -8.66 3.85 -14.10
N VAL A 40 -8.94 4.74 -15.06
CA VAL A 40 -9.35 4.33 -16.41
C VAL A 40 -8.21 3.60 -17.11
N GLN A 41 -6.98 4.12 -17.05
CA GLN A 41 -5.80 3.47 -17.63
C GLN A 41 -5.61 2.07 -17.03
N LEU A 42 -5.57 1.98 -15.71
CA LEU A 42 -5.40 0.73 -14.99
C LEU A 42 -6.50 -0.27 -15.36
N SER A 43 -7.76 0.15 -15.46
CA SER A 43 -8.86 -0.75 -15.86
C SER A 43 -8.75 -1.32 -17.28
N LYS A 44 -8.01 -0.65 -18.16
CA LYS A 44 -7.88 -1.00 -19.59
C LYS A 44 -6.57 -1.71 -19.93
N ASP A 45 -5.59 -1.68 -19.03
CA ASP A 45 -4.25 -2.23 -19.24
C ASP A 45 -4.02 -3.44 -18.34
N SER A 46 -4.14 -4.65 -18.90
CA SER A 46 -3.97 -5.91 -18.17
C SER A 46 -2.54 -6.15 -17.69
N GLU A 47 -1.53 -5.61 -18.39
CA GLU A 47 -0.13 -5.73 -17.97
C GLU A 47 0.10 -4.85 -16.74
N LEU A 48 -0.40 -3.61 -16.77
CA LEU A 48 -0.33 -2.69 -15.66
C LEU A 48 -1.08 -3.22 -14.43
N GLN A 49 -2.26 -3.82 -14.62
CA GLN A 49 -2.98 -4.50 -13.53
C GLN A 49 -2.17 -5.64 -12.92
N SER A 50 -1.56 -6.47 -13.75
CA SER A 50 -0.78 -7.62 -13.30
C SER A 50 0.45 -7.17 -12.51
N LEU A 51 1.13 -6.13 -12.98
CA LEU A 51 2.27 -5.52 -12.31
C LEU A 51 1.88 -5.00 -10.93
N TYR A 52 0.86 -4.14 -10.86
CA TYR A 52 0.42 -3.57 -9.59
C TYR A 52 -0.13 -4.62 -8.62
N SER A 53 -0.82 -5.64 -9.13
CA SER A 53 -1.31 -6.76 -8.31
C SER A 53 -0.16 -7.58 -7.72
N ALA A 54 0.88 -7.85 -8.50
CA ALA A 54 2.07 -8.56 -8.02
C ALA A 54 2.83 -7.75 -6.97
N ASN A 55 2.93 -6.43 -7.17
CA ASN A 55 3.55 -5.52 -6.22
C ASN A 55 2.74 -5.41 -4.93
N ALA A 56 1.40 -5.35 -5.01
CA ALA A 56 0.52 -5.36 -3.85
C ALA A 56 0.68 -6.64 -3.03
N LEU A 57 0.85 -7.79 -3.71
CA LEU A 57 1.10 -9.05 -3.03
C LEU A 57 2.44 -9.06 -2.29
N LYS A 58 3.50 -8.48 -2.87
CA LYS A 58 4.80 -8.31 -2.21
C LYS A 58 4.69 -7.40 -0.99
N ALA A 59 4.01 -6.26 -1.13
CA ALA A 59 3.75 -5.35 -0.01
C ALA A 59 3.03 -6.09 1.12
N ALA A 60 1.96 -6.82 0.81
CA ALA A 60 1.21 -7.59 1.81
C ALA A 60 2.06 -8.64 2.56
N GLN A 61 3.15 -9.14 1.96
CA GLN A 61 4.09 -10.03 2.65
C GLN A 61 4.94 -9.31 3.70
N ASP A 62 5.12 -8.01 3.60
CA ASP A 62 5.81 -7.19 4.61
C ASP A 62 4.87 -6.77 5.75
N PHE A 63 3.56 -6.76 5.50
CA PHE A 63 2.50 -6.70 6.51
C PHE A 63 2.35 -8.02 7.27
N ARG A 64 3.46 -8.67 7.57
CA ARG A 64 3.48 -10.01 8.14
C ARG A 64 3.11 -9.95 9.63
N ARG A 65 2.03 -10.65 9.98
CA ARG A 65 1.60 -11.03 11.34
C ARG A 65 2.76 -11.36 12.31
N PRO A 66 3.88 -12.01 11.89
CA PRO A 66 5.06 -12.14 12.73
C PRO A 66 5.64 -10.86 13.35
N ASN A 67 5.53 -9.70 12.68
CA ASN A 67 5.95 -8.43 13.26
C ASN A 67 4.98 -7.98 14.36
N ALA A 68 3.68 -8.20 14.18
CA ALA A 68 2.69 -7.99 15.23
C ALA A 68 2.90 -8.98 16.40
N ASP A 69 3.21 -10.24 16.09
CA ASP A 69 3.50 -11.26 17.10
C ASP A 69 4.74 -10.87 17.93
N LYS A 70 5.82 -10.38 17.29
CA LYS A 70 7.02 -9.86 17.99
C LYS A 70 6.72 -8.65 18.87
N ILE A 71 5.87 -7.72 18.42
CA ILE A 71 5.47 -6.55 19.22
C ILE A 71 4.67 -7.00 20.45
N VAL A 72 3.77 -7.96 20.30
CA VAL A 72 3.02 -8.55 21.41
C VAL A 72 3.95 -9.27 22.39
N GLU A 73 4.93 -10.02 21.88
CA GLU A 73 5.94 -10.71 22.70
C GLU A 73 6.76 -9.73 23.54
N LEU A 74 7.24 -8.63 22.93
CA LEU A 74 7.95 -7.56 23.63
C LEU A 74 7.10 -6.92 24.73
N TYR A 75 5.86 -6.55 24.40
CA TYR A 75 4.93 -5.94 25.36
C TYR A 75 4.65 -6.85 26.57
N LEU A 76 4.42 -8.14 26.32
CA LEU A 76 4.20 -9.11 27.39
C LEU A 76 5.47 -9.35 28.23
N SER A 77 6.66 -9.30 27.61
CA SER A 77 7.92 -9.48 28.33
C SER A 77 8.24 -8.32 29.29
N GLU A 78 7.91 -7.07 28.92
CA GLU A 78 8.13 -5.89 29.78
C GLU A 78 7.16 -5.77 30.96
N GLN A 79 6.03 -6.49 30.95
CA GLN A 79 5.11 -6.56 32.10
C GLN A 79 5.61 -7.48 33.24
N THR A 80 6.78 -8.11 33.09
CA THR A 80 7.34 -9.06 34.06
C THR A 80 8.44 -8.47 34.94
N LEU A 81 8.56 -7.14 35.00
CA LEU A 81 9.42 -6.37 35.93
C LEU A 81 8.57 -5.74 37.05
#